data_AF-A0A399MGS2-F1
#
_entry.id   AF-A0A399MGS2-F1
#
_cell.length_a   1.000
_cell.length_b   1.000
_cell.length_c   1.000
_cell.angle_alpha   90.00
_cell.angle_beta   90.00
_cell.angle_gamma   90.00
#
_symmetry.space_group_name_H-M   'P 1'
#
loop_
_entity.id
_entity.type
_entity.pdbx_description
1 polymer ?
#
loop_
_entity_poly.entity_id
_entity_poly.type
_entity_poly.pdbx_seq_one_letter_code
_entity_poly.pdbx_strand_id
1 'polypeptide(L)'
;MKKVVPDPPKTLTARPFYTIDQDIPSVDAVTHALQLMTGIEDTLDEYICANAGGPGINMLVNAVHHVQMTKALAELLLHRQTGDFN
;
A
#
# COMPACT_ATOMS: atom_id res chain seq x y z
N MET A 1 20.57 32.63 39.57
CA MET A 1 19.59 32.59 38.45
C MET A 1 19.86 31.33 37.64
N LYS A 2 19.00 30.31 37.71
CA LYS A 2 19.17 29.10 36.89
C LYS A 2 18.66 29.44 35.50
N LYS A 3 19.57 29.58 34.53
CA LYS A 3 19.23 29.76 33.12
C LYS A 3 18.40 28.54 32.72
N VAL A 4 17.16 28.76 32.29
CA VAL A 4 16.35 27.70 31.68
C VAL A 4 17.06 27.33 30.39
N VAL A 5 17.68 26.16 30.39
CA VAL A 5 18.30 25.60 29.19
C VAL A 5 17.14 24.99 28.38
N PRO A 6 16.91 25.43 27.14
CA PRO A 6 15.93 24.79 26.27
C PRO A 6 16.32 23.33 26.10
N ASP A 7 15.36 22.42 26.25
CA ASP A 7 15.61 21.00 25.98
C ASP A 7 16.19 20.84 24.57
N PRO A 8 17.19 19.96 24.39
CA PRO A 8 17.78 19.73 23.09
C PRO A 8 16.69 19.29 22.10
N PRO A 9 16.76 19.73 20.83
CA PRO A 9 15.79 19.34 19.82
C PRO A 9 15.74 17.82 19.78
N LYS A 10 14.54 17.26 20.02
CA LYS A 10 14.33 15.82 19.88
C LYS A 10 14.70 15.47 18.44
N THR A 11 15.80 14.76 18.26
CA THR A 11 16.13 14.11 17.00
C THR A 11 14.93 13.25 16.64
N LEU A 12 14.16 13.68 15.64
CA LEU A 12 13.10 12.89 15.04
C LEU A 12 13.80 11.67 14.45
N THR A 13 13.82 10.59 15.24
CA THR A 13 14.31 9.28 14.83
C THR A 13 13.74 8.97 13.47
N ALA A 14 14.63 8.65 12.53
CA ALA A 14 14.37 8.37 11.13
C ALA A 14 12.96 7.81 10.93
N ARG A 15 12.06 8.64 10.38
CA ARG A 15 10.75 8.14 9.97
C ARG A 15 11.02 7.03 8.95
N PRO A 16 10.44 5.83 9.12
CA PRO A 16 10.52 4.82 8.07
C PRO A 16 10.02 5.42 6.75
N PHE A 17 10.61 5.00 5.64
CA PHE A 17 10.33 5.54 4.29
C PHE A 17 8.83 5.59 3.95
N TYR A 18 8.02 4.76 4.61
CA TYR A 18 6.58 4.79 4.55
C TYR A 18 6.04 5.00 5.97
N THR A 19 5.59 6.22 6.27
CA THR A 19 4.81 6.50 7.48
C THR A 19 3.36 6.68 7.03
N ILE A 20 2.48 5.76 7.44
CA ILE A 20 1.05 5.88 7.21
C ILE A 20 0.49 6.80 8.31
N ASP A 21 -0.16 7.88 7.90
CA ASP A 21 -0.90 8.74 8.81
C ASP A 21 -2.01 7.91 9.49
N GLN A 22 -2.03 7.87 10.81
CA GLN A 22 -3.02 7.10 11.57
C GLN A 22 -4.39 7.78 11.58
N ASP A 23 -4.44 9.08 11.26
CA ASP A 23 -5.67 9.87 11.25
C ASP A 23 -6.38 9.84 9.89
N ILE A 24 -5.86 9.05 8.94
CA ILE A 24 -6.47 8.90 7.62
C ILE A 24 -7.86 8.23 7.74
N PRO A 25 -8.90 8.76 7.06
CA PRO A 25 -10.20 8.10 7.00
C PRO A 25 -10.09 6.69 6.40
N SER A 26 -10.87 5.74 6.93
CA SER A 26 -10.83 4.33 6.47
C SER A 26 -11.06 4.17 4.98
N VAL A 27 -11.97 4.96 4.40
CA VAL A 27 -12.28 4.97 2.96
C VAL A 27 -11.04 5.38 2.15
N ASP A 28 -10.34 6.44 2.59
CA ASP A 28 -9.14 6.95 1.92
C ASP A 28 -7.99 5.94 2.05
N ALA A 29 -7.84 5.30 3.21
CA ALA A 29 -6.85 4.25 3.42
C ALA A 29 -7.07 3.06 2.48
N VAL A 30 -8.31 2.59 2.35
CA VAL A 30 -8.68 1.49 1.43
C VAL A 30 -8.46 1.91 -0.02
N THR A 31 -8.80 3.15 -0.38
CA THR A 31 -8.56 3.71 -1.72
C THR A 31 -7.07 3.74 -2.06
N HIS A 32 -6.21 4.17 -1.13
CA HIS A 32 -4.76 4.14 -1.33
C HIS A 32 -4.23 2.71 -1.46
N ALA A 33 -4.75 1.76 -0.67
CA ALA A 33 -4.38 0.36 -0.82
C ALA A 33 -4.72 -0.18 -2.22
N LEU A 34 -5.89 0.15 -2.77
CA LEU A 34 -6.28 -0.21 -4.14
C LEU A 34 -5.34 0.38 -5.20
N GLN A 35 -4.94 1.64 -5.04
CA GLN A 35 -3.98 2.29 -5.94
C GLN A 35 -2.61 1.60 -5.89
N LEU A 36 -2.11 1.31 -4.69
CA LEU A 36 -0.83 0.60 -4.51
C LEU A 36 -0.87 -0.79 -5.12
N MET A 37 -1.94 -1.55 -4.89
CA MET A 37 -2.11 -2.88 -5.47
C MET A 37 -2.17 -2.85 -6.98
N THR A 38 -2.83 -1.85 -7.57
CA THR A 38 -2.83 -1.65 -9.03
C THR A 38 -1.42 -1.42 -9.56
N GLY A 39 -0.62 -0.57 -8.90
CA GLY A 39 0.78 -0.37 -9.29
C GLY A 39 1.64 -1.64 -9.18
N ILE A 40 1.40 -2.48 -8.17
CA ILE A 40 2.08 -3.78 -8.03
C ILE A 40 1.67 -4.72 -9.18
N GLU A 41 0.37 -4.80 -9.48
CA GLU A 41 -0.15 -5.61 -10.58
C GLU A 41 0.48 -5.20 -11.91
N ASP A 42 0.43 -3.90 -12.25
CA ASP A 42 1.00 -3.35 -13.50
C ASP A 42 2.50 -3.67 -13.63
N THR A 43 3.26 -3.49 -12.54
CA THR A 43 4.71 -3.74 -12.52
C THR A 43 5.02 -5.24 -12.72
N LEU A 44 4.25 -6.11 -12.06
CA LEU A 44 4.42 -7.56 -12.20
C LEU A 44 4.03 -8.01 -13.61
N ASP A 45 2.94 -7.49 -14.16
CA ASP A 45 2.46 -7.86 -15.50
C ASP A 45 3.47 -7.43 -16.57
N GLU A 46 4.00 -6.21 -16.49
CA GLU A 46 5.06 -5.74 -17.38
C GLU A 46 6.29 -6.65 -17.31
N TYR A 47 6.75 -7.00 -16.10
CA TYR A 47 7.89 -7.89 -15.91
C TYR A 47 7.62 -9.30 -16.44
N ILE A 48 6.46 -9.89 -16.16
CA ILE A 48 6.06 -11.23 -16.62
C ILE A 48 6.01 -11.26 -18.14
N CYS A 49 5.43 -10.24 -18.77
CA CYS A 49 5.35 -10.13 -20.22
C CYS A 49 6.74 -9.98 -20.85
N ALA A 50 7.60 -9.14 -20.30
CA ALA A 50 8.96 -8.93 -20.80
C ALA A 50 9.87 -10.16 -20.66
N ASN A 51 9.59 -11.06 -19.71
CA ASN A 51 10.43 -12.21 -19.36
C ASN A 51 9.72 -13.56 -19.60
N ALA A 52 8.69 -13.59 -20.44
CA ALA A 52 7.88 -14.77 -20.68
C ALA A 52 8.71 -16.02 -21.02
N GLY A 53 8.41 -17.15 -20.35
CA GLY A 53 9.16 -18.41 -20.49
C GLY A 53 10.45 -18.49 -19.68
N GLY A 54 10.83 -17.43 -18.96
CA GLY A 54 11.96 -17.43 -18.04
C GLY A 54 11.73 -18.29 -16.78
N PRO A 55 12.80 -18.77 -16.13
CA PRO A 55 12.70 -19.47 -14.86
C PRO A 55 12.11 -18.55 -13.78
N GLY A 56 11.18 -19.06 -12.97
CA GLY A 56 10.57 -18.31 -11.86
C GLY A 56 9.34 -17.47 -12.21
N ILE A 57 9.01 -17.28 -13.49
CA ILE A 57 7.84 -16.48 -13.90
C ILE A 57 6.52 -17.04 -13.36
N ASN A 58 6.35 -18.37 -13.36
CA ASN A 58 5.16 -19.01 -12.81
C ASN A 58 4.96 -18.73 -11.30
N MET A 59 6.02 -18.41 -10.56
CA MET A 59 5.90 -18.00 -9.14
C MET A 59 5.34 -16.58 -9.03
N LEU A 60 5.65 -15.70 -9.98
CA LEU A 60 5.14 -14.32 -10.02
C LEU A 60 3.66 -14.28 -10.41
N VAL A 61 3.18 -15.23 -11.21
CA VAL A 61 1.74 -15.37 -11.53
C VAL A 61 0.91 -15.58 -10.25
N ASN A 62 1.40 -16.36 -9.28
CA ASN A 62 0.73 -16.50 -7.99
C ASN A 62 0.70 -15.19 -7.19
N ALA A 63 1.76 -14.38 -7.28
CA ALA A 63 1.79 -13.07 -6.63
C ALA A 63 0.75 -12.12 -7.24
N VAL A 64 0.63 -12.08 -8.57
CA VAL A 64 -0.42 -11.32 -9.28
C VAL A 64 -1.81 -11.77 -8.82
N HIS A 65 -2.05 -13.08 -8.73
CA HIS A 65 -3.33 -13.59 -8.24
C HIS A 65 -3.67 -13.12 -6.81
N HIS A 66 -2.69 -13.10 -5.90
CA HIS A 66 -2.91 -12.60 -4.54
C HIS A 66 -3.21 -11.09 -4.50
N VAL A 67 -2.57 -10.30 -5.37
CA VAL A 67 -2.86 -8.87 -5.52
C VAL A 67 -4.30 -8.67 -6.01
N GLN A 68 -4.72 -9.41 -7.04
CA GLN A 68 -6.08 -9.35 -7.57
C GLN A 68 -7.14 -9.73 -6.53
N MET A 69 -6.91 -10.79 -5.76
CA MET A 69 -7.81 -11.20 -4.68
C MET A 69 -7.90 -10.12 -3.59
N THR A 70 -6.78 -9.49 -3.25
CA THR A 70 -6.75 -8.41 -2.24
C THR A 70 -7.46 -7.16 -2.75
N LYS A 71 -7.32 -6.81 -4.03
CA LYS A 71 -8.10 -5.74 -4.68
C LYS A 71 -9.59 -5.99 -4.58
N ALA A 72 -10.05 -7.18 -4.96
CA ALA A 72 -11.47 -7.54 -4.89
C ALA A 72 -12.04 -7.44 -3.46
N LEU A 73 -11.26 -7.86 -2.44
CA LEU A 73 -11.66 -7.75 -1.04
C LEU A 73 -11.70 -6.28 -0.56
N ALA A 74 -10.72 -5.46 -0.98
CA ALA A 74 -10.69 -4.04 -0.65
C ALA A 74 -11.81 -3.26 -1.34
N GLU A 75 -12.11 -3.57 -2.61
CA GLU A 75 -13.28 -3.04 -3.32
C GLU A 75 -14.57 -3.41 -2.60
N LEU A 76 -14.75 -4.67 -2.19
CA LEU A 76 -15.93 -5.07 -1.43
C LEU A 76 -16.08 -4.28 -0.12
N LEU A 77 -14.97 -4.04 0.60
CA LEU A 77 -14.97 -3.21 1.81
C LEU A 77 -15.34 -1.76 1.50
N LEU A 78 -14.82 -1.20 0.41
CA LEU A 78 -15.11 0.17 -0.02
C LEU A 78 -16.60 0.35 -0.34
N HIS A 79 -17.18 -0.54 -1.15
CA HIS A 79 -18.61 -0.51 -1.49
C HIS A 79 -19.51 -0.57 -0.23
N ARG A 80 -19.13 -1.39 0.76
CA ARG A 80 -19.85 -1.47 2.04
C ARG A 80 -19.77 -0.19 2.85
N GLN A 81 -18.67 0.55 2.75
CA GLN A 81 -18.46 1.80 3.49
C GLN A 81 -19.11 3.00 2.79
N THR A 82 -19.16 3.02 1.46
CA THR A 82 -19.79 4.09 0.68
C THR A 82 -21.30 3.92 0.57
N GLY A 83 -21.84 2.72 0.86
CA GLY A 83 -23.27 2.43 0.76
C GLY A 83 -23.74 2.17 -0.67
N ASP A 84 -22.81 1.96 -1.60
CA ASP A 84 -23.08 1.63 -3.00
C ASP A 84 -23.46 0.16 -3.12
N PHE A 85 -24.69 -0.18 -2.73
CA PHE A 85 -25.32 -1.45 -3.05
C PHE A 85 -26.03 -1.32 -4.39
N ASN A 86 -25.41 -1.81 -5.47
CA ASN A 86 -26.14 -2.18 -6.69
C ASN A 86 -26.45 -3.67 -6.69
#